data_AF-L7Z5D8-F1
#
_entry.id   AF-L7Z5D8-F1
#
_cell.length_a   1.000
_cell.length_b   1.000
_cell.length_c   1.000
_cell.angle_alpha   90.00
_cell.angle_beta   90.00
_cell.angle_gamma   90.00
#
_symmetry.space_group_name_H-M   'P 1'
#
loop_
_entity.id
_entity.type
_entity.pdbx_description
1 polymer ?
#
loop_
_entity_poly.entity_id
_entity_poly.type
_entity_poly.pdbx_seq_one_letter_code
_entity_poly.pdbx_strand_id
1 'polypeptide(L)'
;AAGFIADTASLPLVVSNLVNIVSADYFDIGFNEYASIMVPVNIVSVAATLAMLLWFFRKDLPKTYDLKQLDNPDEAIHDRATFVAGWWVLALLLIGFFVIEPLGVPISAIAAVCAFILYVIAARGHAINTSKVLKEAPWQVVIFSLGMYLV
;
A
#
# COMPACT_ATOMS: atom_id res chain seq x y z
N ALA A 1 -16.59 -3.30 -6.16
CA ALA A 1 -16.32 -4.26 -5.07
C ALA A 1 -14.83 -4.30 -4.70
N ALA A 2 -13.92 -4.58 -5.65
CA ALA A 2 -12.48 -4.67 -5.37
C ALA A 2 -11.88 -3.43 -4.67
N GLY A 3 -12.20 -2.22 -5.14
CA GLY A 3 -11.73 -0.99 -4.50
C GLY A 3 -12.23 -0.80 -3.06
N PHE A 4 -13.47 -1.21 -2.76
CA PHE A 4 -14.03 -1.11 -1.39
C PHE A 4 -13.37 -2.09 -0.43
N ILE A 5 -13.07 -3.31 -0.89
CA ILE A 5 -12.32 -4.27 -0.08
C ILE A 5 -10.86 -3.81 0.08
N ALA A 6 -10.25 -3.25 -0.97
CA ALA A 6 -8.89 -2.73 -0.90
C ALA A 6 -8.76 -1.58 0.11
N ASP A 7 -9.71 -0.64 0.13
CA ASP A 7 -9.75 0.45 1.10
C ASP A 7 -9.92 -0.09 2.53
N THR A 8 -10.90 -0.97 2.77
CA THR A 8 -11.11 -1.61 4.07
C THR A 8 -9.89 -2.40 4.52
N ALA A 9 -9.29 -3.23 3.66
CA ALA A 9 -8.15 -4.08 4.01
C ALA A 9 -6.89 -3.27 4.36
N SER A 10 -6.83 -2.02 3.92
CA SER A 10 -5.70 -1.12 4.12
C SER A 10 -5.68 -0.42 5.48
N LEU A 11 -6.78 -0.51 6.24
CA LEU A 11 -6.97 0.17 7.53
C LEU A 11 -5.83 -0.02 8.55
N PRO A 12 -5.19 -1.20 8.72
CA PRO A 12 -4.13 -1.39 9.71
C PRO A 12 -2.82 -0.68 9.40
N LEU A 13 -2.61 -0.30 8.14
CA LEU A 13 -1.37 0.34 7.72
C LEU A 13 -1.55 1.85 7.82
N VAL A 14 -0.88 2.48 8.79
CA VAL A 14 -0.85 3.94 8.95
C VAL A 14 -0.54 4.62 7.62
N VAL A 15 0.44 4.10 6.88
CA VAL A 15 0.96 4.67 5.64
C VAL A 15 0.00 4.48 4.45
N SER A 16 -1.07 3.69 4.60
CA SER A 16 -1.94 3.36 3.46
C SER A 16 -3.05 4.37 3.18
N ASN A 17 -3.35 5.26 4.13
CA ASN A 17 -4.33 6.33 3.92
C ASN A 17 -3.84 7.60 4.61
N LEU A 18 -3.96 8.73 3.93
CA LEU A 18 -3.52 10.01 4.46
C LEU A 18 -4.19 10.38 5.79
N VAL A 19 -5.47 10.04 5.97
CA VAL A 19 -6.19 10.29 7.22
C VAL A 19 -5.57 9.49 8.37
N ASN A 20 -5.11 8.26 8.10
CA ASN A 20 -4.44 7.42 9.09
C ASN A 20 -3.08 8.01 9.46
N ILE A 21 -2.31 8.50 8.48
CA ILE A 21 -1.02 9.17 8.71
C ILE A 21 -1.20 10.40 9.60
N VAL A 22 -2.13 11.29 9.25
CA VAL A 22 -2.35 12.53 10.01
C VAL A 22 -2.88 12.24 11.41
N SER A 23 -3.76 11.25 11.56
CA SER A 23 -4.25 10.84 12.88
C SER A 23 -3.12 10.26 13.74
N ALA A 24 -2.29 9.39 13.19
CA ALA A 24 -1.17 8.80 13.93
C ALA A 24 -0.16 9.86 14.37
N ASP A 25 0.19 10.81 13.49
CA ASP A 25 1.13 11.89 13.82
C ASP A 25 0.54 12.87 14.85
N TYR A 26 -0.73 13.26 14.70
CA TYR A 26 -1.41 14.17 15.63
C TYR A 26 -1.50 13.60 17.06
N PHE A 27 -1.73 12.29 17.18
CA PHE A 27 -1.83 11.60 18.47
C PHE A 27 -0.50 10.98 18.94
N ASP A 28 0.60 11.18 18.21
CA ASP A 28 1.92 10.59 18.46
C ASP A 28 1.87 9.06 18.63
N ILE A 29 1.02 8.39 17.85
CA ILE A 29 0.81 6.94 17.89
C ILE A 29 1.79 6.27 16.93
N GLY A 30 2.68 5.45 17.50
CA GLY A 30 3.63 4.66 16.72
C GLY A 30 2.95 3.61 15.82
N PHE A 31 3.64 3.18 14.78
CA PHE A 31 3.12 2.24 13.78
C PHE A 31 2.63 0.93 14.42
N ASN A 32 3.39 0.38 15.37
CA ASN A 32 3.07 -0.88 16.03
C ASN A 32 1.80 -0.79 16.90
N GLU A 33 1.65 0.30 17.65
CA GLU A 33 0.48 0.52 18.49
C GLU A 33 -0.77 0.66 17.63
N TYR A 34 -0.70 1.51 16.61
CA TYR A 34 -1.80 1.68 15.66
C TYR A 34 -2.20 0.36 15.00
N ALA A 35 -1.24 -0.40 14.47
CA ALA A 35 -1.50 -1.67 13.82
C ALA A 35 -2.13 -2.69 14.78
N SER A 36 -1.67 -2.74 16.03
CA SER A 36 -2.21 -3.69 17.02
C SER A 36 -3.70 -3.50 17.31
N ILE A 37 -4.18 -2.25 17.29
CA ILE A 37 -5.59 -1.91 17.50
C ILE A 37 -6.39 -2.07 16.21
N MET A 38 -5.82 -1.66 15.07
CA MET A 38 -6.52 -1.66 13.79
C MET A 38 -6.58 -3.02 13.11
N VAL A 39 -5.68 -3.96 13.42
CA VAL A 39 -5.74 -5.34 12.86
C VAL A 39 -7.04 -6.05 13.24
N PRO A 40 -7.45 -6.13 14.52
CA PRO A 40 -8.75 -6.70 14.90
C PRO A 40 -9.93 -5.99 14.22
N VAL A 41 -9.91 -4.66 14.18
CA VAL A 41 -10.96 -3.84 13.53
C VAL A 41 -11.04 -4.19 12.04
N ASN A 42 -9.89 -4.31 11.37
CA ASN A 42 -9.82 -4.66 9.96
C ASN A 42 -10.37 -6.06 9.68
N ILE A 43 -10.05 -7.06 10.50
CA ILE A 43 -10.59 -8.42 10.35
C ILE A 43 -12.12 -8.38 10.40
N VAL A 44 -12.70 -7.68 11.37
CA VAL A 44 -14.15 -7.55 11.50
C VAL A 44 -14.75 -6.79 10.31
N SER A 45 -14.16 -5.67 9.91
CA SER A 45 -14.62 -4.84 8.79
C SER A 45 -14.56 -5.59 7.45
N VAL A 46 -13.47 -6.29 7.17
CA VAL A 46 -13.32 -7.13 5.97
C VAL A 46 -14.33 -8.27 5.98
N ALA A 47 -14.48 -8.97 7.11
CA ALA A 47 -15.44 -10.06 7.21
C ALA A 47 -16.89 -9.58 7.01
N ALA A 48 -17.27 -8.47 7.63
CA ALA A 48 -18.59 -7.87 7.47
C ALA A 48 -18.84 -7.42 6.02
N THR A 49 -17.84 -6.78 5.41
CA THR A 49 -17.88 -6.33 4.00
C THR A 49 -18.05 -7.52 3.06
N LEU A 50 -17.22 -8.56 3.20
CA LEU A 50 -17.30 -9.76 2.39
C LEU A 50 -18.64 -10.47 2.60
N ALA A 51 -19.12 -10.58 3.83
CA ALA A 51 -20.42 -11.18 4.14
C ALA A 51 -21.57 -10.43 3.45
N MET A 52 -21.56 -9.09 3.49
CA MET A 52 -22.56 -8.26 2.81
C MET A 52 -22.48 -8.40 1.29
N LEU A 53 -21.29 -8.36 0.70
CA LEU A 53 -21.10 -8.53 -0.74
C LEU A 53 -21.54 -9.91 -1.20
N LEU A 54 -21.16 -10.97 -0.48
CA LEU A 54 -21.59 -12.33 -0.77
C LEU A 54 -23.10 -12.47 -0.61
N TRP A 55 -23.72 -11.87 0.41
CA TRP A 55 -25.17 -11.95 0.61
C TRP A 55 -25.94 -11.25 -0.52
N PHE A 56 -25.52 -10.03 -0.88
CA PHE A 56 -26.19 -9.23 -1.90
C PHE A 56 -25.96 -9.78 -3.32
N PHE A 57 -24.71 -10.06 -3.69
CA PHE A 57 -24.32 -10.50 -5.04
C PHE A 57 -24.28 -12.02 -5.21
N ARG A 58 -24.74 -12.83 -4.23
CA ARG A 58 -24.73 -14.32 -4.34
C ARG A 58 -25.35 -14.85 -5.63
N LYS A 59 -26.32 -14.13 -6.21
CA LYS A 59 -27.04 -14.56 -7.41
C LYS A 59 -26.32 -14.16 -8.70
N ASP A 60 -25.51 -13.10 -8.65
CA ASP A 60 -24.82 -12.53 -9.81
C ASP A 60 -23.40 -13.08 -9.97
N LEU A 61 -22.88 -13.78 -8.94
CA LEU A 61 -21.55 -14.40 -8.97
C LEU A 61 -21.53 -15.61 -9.92
N PRO A 62 -20.78 -15.56 -11.04
CA PRO A 62 -20.63 -16.71 -11.93
C PRO A 62 -19.88 -17.83 -11.22
N LYS A 63 -20.36 -19.07 -11.37
CA LYS A 63 -19.74 -20.26 -10.74
C LYS A 63 -18.38 -20.64 -11.35
N THR A 64 -18.15 -20.21 -12.59
CA THR A 64 -16.95 -20.52 -13.36
C THR A 64 -16.53 -19.26 -14.12
N TYR A 65 -15.25 -18.95 -14.07
CA TYR A 65 -14.63 -17.88 -14.85
C TYR A 65 -13.74 -18.50 -15.92
N ASP A 66 -13.76 -17.93 -17.13
CA ASP A 66 -12.94 -18.44 -18.23
C ASP A 66 -11.49 -17.97 -18.04
N LEU A 67 -10.62 -18.91 -17.64
CA LEU A 67 -9.20 -18.65 -17.42
C LEU A 67 -8.46 -18.25 -18.70
N LYS A 68 -9.04 -18.49 -19.89
CA LYS A 68 -8.46 -18.05 -21.17
C LYS A 68 -8.55 -16.54 -21.39
N GLN A 69 -9.33 -15.83 -20.58
CA GLN A 69 -9.40 -14.37 -20.59
C GLN A 69 -8.28 -13.72 -19.77
N LEU A 70 -7.52 -14.51 -18.99
CA LEU A 70 -6.39 -14.01 -18.23
C LEU A 70 -5.15 -13.99 -19.13
N ASP A 71 -4.48 -12.85 -19.18
CA ASP A 71 -3.18 -12.74 -19.83
C ASP A 71 -2.15 -13.66 -19.16
N ASN A 72 -1.14 -14.10 -19.91
CA ASN A 72 -0.07 -14.88 -19.32
C ASN A 72 0.66 -14.03 -18.27
N PRO A 73 0.88 -14.54 -17.04
CA PRO A 73 1.51 -13.77 -15.97
C PRO A 73 2.93 -13.29 -16.33
N ASP A 74 3.62 -14.02 -17.20
CA ASP A 74 4.95 -13.67 -17.68
C ASP A 74 4.94 -12.43 -18.60
N GLU A 75 3.84 -12.18 -19.31
CA GLU A 75 3.68 -11.00 -20.16
C GLU A 75 3.41 -9.73 -19.34
N ALA A 76 2.87 -9.86 -18.13
CA ALA A 76 2.65 -8.73 -17.23
C ALA A 76 3.96 -8.15 -16.67
N ILE A 77 5.02 -8.97 -16.56
CA ILE A 77 6.30 -8.56 -15.98
C ILE A 77 7.18 -7.91 -17.04
N HIS A 78 7.15 -6.58 -17.09
CA HIS A 78 7.95 -5.79 -18.03
C HIS A 78 9.44 -5.76 -17.67
N ASP A 79 9.77 -5.79 -16.38
CA ASP A 79 11.14 -5.84 -15.88
C ASP A 79 11.23 -6.78 -14.67
N ARG A 80 11.84 -7.95 -14.89
CA ARG A 80 12.01 -8.96 -13.85
C ARG A 80 12.93 -8.52 -12.72
N ALA A 81 13.93 -7.68 -13.00
CA ALA A 81 14.84 -7.18 -11.98
C ALA A 81 14.11 -6.23 -11.03
N THR A 82 13.36 -5.26 -11.58
CA THR A 82 12.54 -4.35 -10.77
C THR A 82 11.42 -5.09 -10.04
N PHE A 83 10.80 -6.11 -10.65
CA PHE A 83 9.76 -6.91 -9.99
C PHE A 83 10.29 -7.66 -8.75
N VAL A 84 11.42 -8.36 -8.88
CA VAL A 84 12.04 -9.08 -7.74
C VAL A 84 12.56 -8.10 -6.69
N ALA A 85 13.15 -6.99 -7.12
CA ALA A 85 13.56 -5.92 -6.21
C ALA A 85 12.37 -5.34 -5.44
N GLY A 86 11.21 -5.17 -6.09
CA GLY A 86 9.99 -4.70 -5.45
C GLY A 86 9.59 -5.58 -4.27
N TRP A 87 9.66 -6.89 -4.40
CA TRP A 87 9.40 -7.83 -3.29
C TRP A 87 10.38 -7.66 -2.13
N TRP A 88 11.68 -7.52 -2.41
CA TRP A 88 12.70 -7.30 -1.38
C TRP A 88 12.53 -5.94 -0.69
N VAL A 89 12.27 -4.88 -1.46
CA VAL A 89 12.04 -3.53 -0.93
C VAL A 89 10.76 -3.49 -0.11
N LEU A 90 9.70 -4.20 -0.51
CA LEU A 90 8.47 -4.31 0.28
C LEU A 90 8.72 -5.00 1.63
N ALA A 91 9.47 -6.10 1.64
CA ALA A 91 9.85 -6.78 2.87
C ALA A 91 10.72 -5.87 3.77
N LEU A 92 11.69 -5.17 3.18
CA LEU A 92 12.53 -4.19 3.89
C LEU A 92 11.70 -3.05 4.49
N LEU A 93 10.72 -2.54 3.75
CA LEU A 93 9.82 -1.48 4.20
C LEU A 93 8.98 -1.94 5.40
N LEU A 94 8.37 -3.14 5.32
CA LEU A 94 7.60 -3.71 6.43
C LEU A 94 8.48 -3.93 7.66
N ILE A 95 9.66 -4.54 7.50
CA ILE A 95 10.61 -4.71 8.61
C ILE A 95 11.02 -3.35 9.19
N GLY A 96 11.27 -2.36 8.33
CA GLY A 96 11.57 -1.00 8.75
C GLY A 96 10.47 -0.42 9.64
N PHE A 97 9.22 -0.52 9.23
CA PHE A 97 8.09 0.00 9.99
C PHE A 97 7.86 -0.75 11.31
N PHE A 98 8.03 -2.06 11.36
CA PHE A 98 7.79 -2.83 12.59
C PHE A 98 8.96 -2.82 13.58
N VAL A 99 10.20 -2.72 13.09
CA VAL A 99 11.42 -2.92 13.89
C VAL A 99 12.23 -1.63 14.07
N ILE A 100 12.35 -0.82 13.02
CA ILE A 100 13.23 0.35 13.02
C ILE A 100 12.51 1.60 13.54
N GLU A 101 11.21 1.74 13.27
CA GLU A 101 10.40 2.85 13.79
C GLU A 101 10.39 2.92 15.34
N PRO A 102 10.22 1.81 16.08
CA PRO A 102 10.29 1.83 17.55
C PRO A 102 11.67 2.23 18.11
N LEU A 103 12.71 2.22 17.28
CA LEU A 103 14.06 2.67 17.65
C LEU A 103 14.23 4.20 17.47
N GLY A 104 13.15 4.92 17.14
CA GLY A 104 13.14 6.38 16.99
C GLY A 104 13.44 6.88 15.58
N VAL A 105 13.46 6.00 14.58
CA VAL A 105 13.65 6.41 13.17
C VAL A 105 12.29 6.77 12.56
N PRO A 106 12.13 7.95 11.95
CA PRO A 106 10.85 8.34 11.39
C PRO A 106 10.48 7.47 10.17
N ILE A 107 9.19 7.16 10.04
CA ILE A 107 8.60 6.37 8.94
C ILE A 107 9.01 6.94 7.57
N SER A 108 9.09 8.27 7.46
CA SER A 108 9.49 8.97 6.24
C SER A 108 10.91 8.63 5.78
N ALA A 109 11.86 8.43 6.70
CA ALA A 109 13.23 8.05 6.36
C ALA A 109 13.30 6.62 5.80
N ILE A 110 12.58 5.69 6.43
CA ILE A 110 12.48 4.29 5.96
C ILE A 110 11.86 4.26 4.55
N ALA A 111 10.77 4.97 4.35
CA ALA A 111 10.09 5.06 3.05
C ALA A 111 10.99 5.70 1.99
N ALA A 112 11.70 6.78 2.31
CA ALA A 112 12.62 7.45 1.39
C ALA A 112 13.78 6.55 0.95
N VAL A 113 14.38 5.80 1.88
CA VAL A 113 15.45 4.84 1.55
C VAL A 113 14.92 3.72 0.65
N CYS A 114 13.76 3.14 0.97
CA CYS A 114 13.14 2.09 0.16
C CYS A 114 12.79 2.60 -1.25
N ALA A 115 12.19 3.78 -1.36
CA ALA A 115 11.88 4.42 -2.63
C ALA A 115 13.15 4.70 -3.45
N PHE A 116 14.22 5.17 -2.81
CA PHE A 116 15.50 5.42 -3.46
C PHE A 116 16.13 4.14 -4.01
N ILE A 117 16.15 3.06 -3.22
CA ILE A 117 16.67 1.75 -3.66
C ILE A 117 15.90 1.27 -4.89
N LEU A 118 14.56 1.29 -4.84
CA LEU A 118 13.73 0.84 -5.94
C LEU A 118 13.91 1.71 -7.19
N TYR A 119 14.02 3.03 -7.01
CA TYR A 119 14.28 3.97 -8.09
C TYR A 119 15.61 3.70 -8.79
N VAL A 120 16.70 3.46 -8.03
CA VAL A 120 18.02 3.14 -8.60
C VAL A 120 17.98 1.84 -9.41
N ILE A 121 17.27 0.82 -8.93
CA ILE A 121 17.14 -0.45 -9.64
C ILE A 121 16.34 -0.27 -10.93
N ALA A 122 15.20 0.42 -10.87
CA ALA A 122 14.37 0.71 -12.05
C ALA A 122 15.11 1.59 -13.07
N ALA A 123 15.87 2.57 -12.60
CA ALA A 123 16.66 3.46 -13.47
C ALA A 123 17.77 2.70 -14.22
N ARG A 124 18.34 1.65 -13.62
CA ARG A 124 19.34 0.79 -14.29
C ARG A 124 18.72 -0.14 -15.33
N GLY A 125 17.50 -0.61 -15.10
CA GLY A 125 16.80 -1.53 -16.00
C GLY A 125 16.44 -0.92 -17.36
N HIS A 126 16.31 0.41 -17.47
CA HIS A 126 15.86 1.18 -18.66
C HIS A 126 14.51 0.75 -19.28
N ALA A 127 13.92 -0.37 -18.84
CA ALA A 127 12.61 -0.87 -19.23
C ALA A 127 11.47 -0.01 -18.67
N ILE A 128 11.73 0.73 -17.58
CA ILE A 128 10.75 1.60 -16.91
C ILE A 128 11.17 3.06 -17.09
N ASN A 129 10.26 3.90 -17.58
CA ASN A 129 10.48 5.33 -17.66
C ASN A 129 10.34 5.97 -16.26
N THR A 130 11.44 6.00 -15.50
CA THR A 130 11.46 6.54 -14.14
C THR A 130 11.10 8.02 -14.06
N SER A 131 11.40 8.81 -15.10
CA SER A 131 10.99 10.22 -15.18
C SER A 131 9.46 10.36 -15.25
N LYS A 132 8.81 9.48 -16.01
CA LYS A 132 7.34 9.42 -16.08
C LYS A 132 6.74 9.09 -14.71
N VAL A 133 7.29 8.08 -14.02
CA VAL A 133 6.85 7.69 -12.67
C VAL A 133 6.94 8.86 -11.68
N LEU A 134 8.04 9.62 -11.66
CA LEU A 134 8.14 10.79 -10.80
C LEU A 134 7.13 11.89 -11.15
N LYS A 135 6.85 12.12 -12.45
CA LYS A 135 5.90 13.16 -12.86
C LYS A 135 4.45 12.80 -12.58
N GLU A 136 4.11 11.53 -12.73
CA GLU A 136 2.75 11.01 -12.54
C GLU A 136 2.47 10.61 -11.09
N ALA A 137 3.47 10.66 -10.20
CA ALA A 137 3.26 10.48 -8.77
C ALA A 137 2.24 11.50 -8.25
N PRO A 138 1.39 11.13 -7.27
CA PRO A 138 0.28 11.97 -6.80
C PRO A 138 0.77 13.08 -5.86
N TRP A 139 1.53 14.05 -6.36
CA TRP A 139 2.08 15.19 -5.60
C TRP A 139 1.01 16.04 -4.91
N GLN A 140 -0.23 15.99 -5.41
CA GLN A 140 -1.39 16.63 -4.80
C GLN A 140 -1.62 16.17 -3.36
N VAL A 141 -1.31 14.90 -3.03
CA VAL A 141 -1.46 14.34 -1.69
C VAL A 141 -0.53 15.05 -0.69
N VAL A 142 0.69 15.42 -1.11
CA VAL A 142 1.66 16.14 -0.29
C VAL A 142 1.20 17.58 -0.01
N ILE A 143 0.65 18.25 -1.02
CA ILE A 143 0.11 19.60 -0.85
C ILE A 143 -1.11 19.57 0.08
N PHE A 144 -1.99 18.59 -0.12
CA PHE A 144 -3.18 18.41 0.69
C PHE A 144 -2.86 18.08 2.16
N SER A 145 -1.88 17.20 2.40
CA SER A 145 -1.44 16.89 3.76
C SER A 145 -0.91 18.11 4.50
N LEU A 146 -0.14 18.96 3.82
CA LEU A 146 0.40 20.20 4.38
C LEU A 146 -0.72 21.19 4.76
N GLY A 147 -1.79 21.23 3.97
CA GLY A 147 -3.00 22.00 4.31
C GLY A 147 -3.69 21.52 5.58
N MET A 148 -3.72 20.21 5.84
CA MET A 148 -4.33 19.67 7.07
C MET A 148 -3.55 19.99 8.35
N TYR A 149 -2.23 20.19 8.28
CA TYR A 149 -1.42 20.57 9.45
C TYR A 149 -1.47 22.07 9.80
N LEU A 150 -1.92 22.92 8.86
CA LEU A 150 -1.99 24.37 9.07
C LEU A 150 -3.30 24.85 9.68
N VAL A 151 -4.33 23.98 9.73
CA VAL A 151 -5.66 24.24 10.30
C VAL A 151 -5.68 23.80 11.75
#